data_AF-A0A2N0QWJ4-F1
#
_entry.id   AF-A0A2N0QWJ4-F1
#
_cell.length_a   1.000
_cell.length_b   1.000
_cell.length_c   1.000
_cell.angle_alpha   90.00
_cell.angle_beta   90.00
_cell.angle_gamma   90.00
#
_symmetry.space_group_name_H-M   'P 1'
#
loop_
_entity.id
_entity.type
_entity.pdbx_description
1 polymer ?
#
loop_
_entity_poly.entity_id
_entity_poly.type
_entity_poly.pdbx_seq_one_letter_code
_entity_poly.pdbx_strand_id
1 'polypeptide(L)'
;MNQAVVSTGALPPSTTTQITTPTTNDSKFEYIDALPDNTVHQFKAILVHYIRKRLPKGYRQLGKQTVSIPATESQFYAVFKNYIHYYSATKGIYKCIFRGGSSNQILANILEMEGWETKFYDQRQCTYVVLCDDDNNIEDGDENPITAALTYETIKKLRKPKCVRGQLVVEWKKQKNTDFNGNFTHAGHIYFHFYNSQAMIE
;
A
#
# COMPACT_ATOMS: atom_id res chain seq x y z
N MET A 1 72.33 8.42 17.23
CA MET A 1 71.09 9.03 17.76
C MET A 1 70.23 9.35 16.56
N ASN A 2 69.40 8.39 16.15
CA ASN A 2 68.68 8.45 14.88
C ASN A 2 67.22 8.78 15.18
N GLN A 3 66.74 9.87 14.56
CA GLN A 3 65.39 10.38 14.69
C GLN A 3 64.38 9.41 14.05
N ALA A 4 63.33 9.08 14.79
CA ALA A 4 62.17 8.36 14.27
C ALA A 4 61.15 9.37 13.74
N VAL A 5 60.86 9.28 12.44
CA VAL A 5 59.83 10.04 11.73
C VAL A 5 58.46 9.42 12.09
N VAL A 6 57.60 10.22 12.71
CA VAL A 6 56.19 9.85 12.98
C VAL A 6 55.41 10.03 11.69
N SER A 7 54.99 8.91 11.10
CA SER A 7 54.11 8.89 9.93
C SER A 7 52.65 9.04 10.39
N THR A 8 52.07 10.21 10.13
CA THR A 8 50.64 10.49 10.32
C THR A 8 49.84 9.85 9.18
N GLY A 9 49.20 8.71 9.44
CA GLY A 9 48.23 8.11 8.53
C GLY A 9 46.92 8.90 8.52
N ALA A 10 46.63 9.57 7.40
CA ALA A 10 45.34 10.19 7.14
C ALA A 10 44.34 9.11 6.63
N LEU A 11 43.20 8.96 7.29
CA LEU A 11 42.08 8.15 6.82
C LEU A 11 41.34 8.86 5.66
N PRO A 12 40.88 8.14 4.62
CA PRO A 12 40.08 8.72 3.56
C PRO A 12 38.63 8.98 4.02
N PRO A 13 37.94 10.01 3.49
CA PRO A 13 36.56 10.29 3.83
C PRO A 13 35.61 9.27 3.20
N SER A 14 34.74 8.69 4.02
CA SER A 14 33.65 7.81 3.59
C SER A 14 32.65 8.55 2.71
N THR A 15 32.47 8.08 1.48
CA THR A 15 31.46 8.53 0.53
C THR A 15 30.06 8.13 1.03
N THR A 16 29.34 9.07 1.65
CA THR A 16 27.91 8.94 1.89
C THR A 16 27.16 9.31 0.60
N THR A 17 26.67 8.30 -0.12
CA THR A 17 25.75 8.48 -1.25
C THR A 17 24.45 9.08 -0.73
N GLN A 18 24.25 10.38 -0.97
CA GLN A 18 22.98 11.05 -0.73
C GLN A 18 21.98 10.62 -1.80
N ILE A 19 20.93 9.91 -1.38
CA ILE A 19 19.76 9.64 -2.21
C ILE A 19 18.97 10.94 -2.29
N THR A 20 19.12 11.67 -3.40
CA THR A 20 18.31 12.85 -3.69
C THR A 20 16.91 12.40 -4.11
N THR A 21 15.94 12.59 -3.21
CA THR A 21 14.51 12.50 -3.56
C THR A 21 14.10 13.73 -4.39
N PRO A 22 13.20 13.59 -5.38
CA PRO A 22 12.70 14.73 -6.14
C PRO A 22 11.73 15.55 -5.28
N THR A 23 12.17 16.74 -4.87
CA THR A 23 11.36 17.77 -4.24
C THR A 23 10.25 18.20 -5.20
N THR A 24 9.00 17.85 -4.86
CA THR A 24 7.80 18.34 -5.55
C THR A 24 7.03 19.25 -4.58
N ASN A 25 7.37 20.53 -4.61
CA ASN A 25 6.58 21.71 -4.23
C ASN A 25 5.45 21.49 -3.20
N ASP A 26 5.82 21.64 -1.92
CA ASP A 26 5.05 21.37 -0.69
C ASP A 26 3.99 22.42 -0.28
N SER A 27 3.56 23.34 -1.16
CA SER A 27 2.73 24.48 -0.72
C SER A 27 1.27 24.17 -0.38
N LYS A 28 0.81 22.92 -0.52
CA LYS A 28 -0.56 22.50 -0.19
C LYS A 28 -0.64 21.66 1.09
N PHE A 29 0.46 21.03 1.47
CA PHE A 29 0.51 20.11 2.61
C PHE A 29 0.71 20.81 3.95
N GLU A 30 1.03 22.11 3.92
CA GLU A 30 1.18 22.98 5.09
C GLU A 30 -0.12 23.14 5.90
N TYR A 31 -1.28 22.78 5.33
CA TYR A 31 -2.60 22.98 5.92
C TYR A 31 -3.28 21.69 6.41
N ILE A 32 -2.61 20.54 6.35
CA ILE A 32 -3.16 19.30 6.92
C ILE A 32 -2.81 19.25 8.40
N ASP A 33 -3.84 19.23 9.25
CA ASP A 33 -3.68 19.14 10.70
C ASP A 33 -2.74 17.99 11.09
N ALA A 34 -1.66 18.32 11.77
CA ALA A 34 -0.76 17.33 12.34
C ALA A 34 -1.50 16.56 13.44
N LEU A 35 -1.48 15.23 13.34
CA LEU A 35 -2.08 14.35 14.33
C LEU A 35 -1.04 13.96 15.40
N PRO A 36 -1.44 13.84 16.69
CA PRO A 36 -0.55 13.31 17.71
C PRO A 36 -0.10 11.88 17.37
N ASP A 37 1.15 11.55 17.67
CA ASP A 37 1.75 10.26 17.31
C ASP A 37 0.94 9.06 17.86
N ASN A 38 0.45 9.16 19.08
CA ASN A 38 -0.40 8.12 19.67
C ASN A 38 -1.69 7.90 18.87
N THR A 39 -2.31 8.97 18.34
CA THR A 39 -3.50 8.86 17.49
C THR A 39 -3.18 8.15 16.18
N VAL A 40 -2.03 8.45 15.58
CA VAL A 40 -1.56 7.81 14.35
C VAL A 40 -1.28 6.33 14.59
N HIS A 41 -0.61 5.99 15.70
CA HIS A 41 -0.31 4.61 16.07
C HIS A 41 -1.60 3.78 16.29
N GLN A 42 -2.57 4.30 17.04
CA GLN A 42 -3.88 3.66 17.21
C GLN A 42 -4.60 3.48 15.87
N PHE A 43 -4.53 4.48 14.99
CA PHE A 43 -5.11 4.38 13.66
C PHE A 43 -4.45 3.28 12.82
N LYS A 44 -3.12 3.14 12.83
CA LYS A 44 -2.41 2.04 12.16
C LYS A 44 -2.91 0.67 12.63
N ALA A 45 -3.10 0.49 13.94
CA ALA A 45 -3.66 -0.75 14.50
C ALA A 45 -5.09 -1.03 13.99
N ILE A 46 -5.93 0.00 13.85
CA ILE A 46 -7.27 -0.12 13.25
C ILE A 46 -7.15 -0.58 11.78
N LEU A 47 -6.24 -0.02 10.99
CA LEU A 47 -6.02 -0.44 9.60
C LEU A 47 -5.70 -1.94 9.51
N VAL A 48 -4.75 -2.42 10.32
CA VAL A 48 -4.37 -3.84 10.34
C VAL A 48 -5.52 -4.73 10.77
N HIS A 49 -6.30 -4.33 11.79
CA HIS A 49 -7.47 -5.07 12.22
C HIS A 49 -8.47 -5.29 11.07
N TYR A 50 -8.77 -4.23 10.30
CA TYR A 50 -9.70 -4.31 9.18
C TYR A 50 -9.17 -5.12 8.01
N ILE A 51 -7.86 -5.07 7.74
CA ILE A 51 -7.21 -5.94 6.75
C ILE A 51 -7.35 -7.41 7.17
N ARG A 52 -6.97 -7.75 8.40
CA ARG A 52 -7.07 -9.11 8.95
C ARG A 52 -8.51 -9.63 9.06
N LYS A 53 -9.48 -8.74 9.25
CA LYS A 53 -10.92 -9.10 9.20
C LYS A 53 -11.32 -9.61 7.81
N ARG A 54 -10.62 -9.18 6.77
CA ARG A 54 -10.84 -9.56 5.36
C ARG A 54 -9.88 -10.64 4.87
N LEU A 55 -9.20 -11.30 5.80
CA LEU A 55 -8.54 -12.58 5.61
C LEU A 55 -9.48 -13.67 6.17
N PRO A 56 -10.10 -14.50 5.30
CA PRO A 56 -11.03 -15.56 5.66
C PRO A 56 -10.32 -16.90 5.91
N LYS A 57 -10.95 -17.79 6.71
CA LYS A 57 -10.44 -19.12 7.09
C LYS A 57 -10.55 -20.17 5.96
N GLY A 58 -11.24 -19.85 4.85
CA GLY A 58 -11.58 -20.84 3.83
C GLY A 58 -11.40 -20.38 2.40
N TYR A 59 -11.13 -21.35 1.53
CA TYR A 59 -10.81 -21.19 0.11
C TYR A 59 -11.88 -20.47 -0.73
N ARG A 60 -13.16 -20.53 -0.31
CA ARG A 60 -14.29 -19.92 -1.06
C ARG A 60 -14.23 -18.40 -1.14
N GLN A 61 -13.45 -17.75 -0.29
CA GLN A 61 -13.32 -16.29 -0.23
C GLN A 61 -11.90 -15.82 -0.57
N LEU A 62 -11.09 -16.67 -1.22
CA LEU A 62 -9.77 -16.29 -1.70
C LEU A 62 -9.85 -15.47 -2.99
N GLY A 63 -8.79 -14.71 -3.27
CA GLY A 63 -8.67 -13.83 -4.42
C GLY A 63 -8.78 -12.36 -4.04
N LYS A 64 -9.41 -11.57 -4.91
CA LYS A 64 -9.42 -10.11 -4.79
C LYS A 64 -10.27 -9.65 -3.60
N GLN A 65 -9.64 -8.96 -2.66
CA GLN A 65 -10.28 -8.34 -1.51
C GLN A 65 -10.38 -6.82 -1.67
N THR A 66 -11.41 -6.26 -1.04
CA THR A 66 -11.52 -4.80 -0.86
C THR A 66 -12.04 -4.50 0.53
N VAL A 67 -11.33 -3.62 1.22
CA VAL A 67 -11.68 -3.15 2.57
C VAL A 67 -11.88 -1.66 2.51
N SER A 68 -12.92 -1.17 3.19
CA SER A 68 -13.24 0.25 3.31
C SER A 68 -13.28 0.61 4.79
N ILE A 69 -12.60 1.69 5.16
CA ILE A 69 -12.53 2.18 6.54
C ILE A 69 -12.83 3.69 6.50
N PRO A 70 -13.74 4.20 7.35
CA PRO A 70 -13.94 5.64 7.47
C PRO A 70 -12.66 6.27 8.02
N ALA A 71 -12.13 7.28 7.34
CA ALA A 71 -10.89 7.93 7.74
C ALA A 71 -10.83 9.38 7.23
N THR A 72 -10.35 10.29 8.06
CA THR A 72 -10.10 11.68 7.64
C THR A 72 -8.91 11.76 6.68
N GLU A 73 -8.80 12.89 5.97
CA GLU A 73 -7.65 13.16 5.11
C GLU A 73 -6.35 13.20 5.90
N SER A 74 -6.36 13.85 7.07
CA SER A 74 -5.20 13.94 7.97
C SER A 74 -4.75 12.57 8.48
N GLN A 75 -5.69 11.66 8.78
CA GLN A 75 -5.36 10.28 9.18
C GLN A 75 -4.66 9.51 8.06
N PHE A 76 -5.16 9.63 6.83
CA PHE A 76 -4.51 9.02 5.68
C PHE A 76 -3.12 9.60 5.45
N TYR A 77 -3.02 10.94 5.48
CA TYR A 77 -1.77 11.65 5.22
C TYR A 77 -0.70 11.32 6.27
N ALA A 78 -1.06 11.30 7.55
CA ALA A 78 -0.14 10.97 8.63
C ALA A 78 0.53 9.60 8.46
N VAL A 79 -0.19 8.62 7.91
CA VAL A 79 0.33 7.26 7.68
C VAL A 79 1.06 7.13 6.34
N PHE A 80 0.50 7.70 5.26
CA PHE A 80 0.92 7.38 3.90
C PHE A 80 1.62 8.51 3.14
N LYS A 81 1.82 9.71 3.72
CA LYS A 81 2.34 10.91 3.03
C LYS A 81 3.54 10.64 2.10
N ASN A 82 4.53 9.89 2.57
CA ASN A 82 5.78 9.63 1.84
C ASN A 82 5.63 8.55 0.74
N TYR A 83 4.44 7.97 0.59
CA TYR A 83 4.16 6.85 -0.30
C TYR A 83 2.99 7.15 -1.27
N ILE A 84 2.57 8.41 -1.36
CA ILE A 84 1.51 8.85 -2.28
C ILE A 84 2.09 8.86 -3.70
N HIS A 85 1.51 8.04 -4.58
CA HIS A 85 1.90 7.95 -5.98
C HIS A 85 1.06 8.83 -6.88
N TYR A 86 -0.19 9.08 -6.50
CA TYR A 86 -1.12 9.88 -7.27
C TYR A 86 -2.04 10.68 -6.36
N TYR A 87 -2.27 11.94 -6.75
CA TYR A 87 -3.19 12.84 -6.09
C TYR A 87 -4.08 13.55 -7.12
N SER A 88 -5.36 13.71 -6.78
CA SER A 88 -6.31 14.51 -7.54
C SER A 88 -7.06 15.46 -6.62
N ALA A 89 -6.69 16.75 -6.67
CA ALA A 89 -7.35 17.80 -5.91
C ALA A 89 -8.83 17.96 -6.28
N THR A 90 -9.15 17.88 -7.57
CA THR A 90 -10.51 18.04 -8.08
C THR A 90 -11.42 16.89 -7.66
N LYS A 91 -10.87 15.67 -7.55
CA LYS A 91 -11.64 14.48 -7.14
C LYS A 91 -11.53 14.18 -5.65
N GLY A 92 -10.62 14.83 -4.92
CA GLY A 92 -10.32 14.52 -3.51
C GLY A 92 -9.85 13.07 -3.35
N ILE A 93 -8.89 12.64 -4.17
CA ILE A 93 -8.38 11.26 -4.18
C ILE A 93 -6.87 11.24 -3.95
N TYR A 94 -6.43 10.40 -3.02
CA TYR A 94 -5.03 9.99 -2.88
C TYR A 94 -4.89 8.50 -3.20
N LYS A 95 -3.78 8.11 -3.81
CA LYS A 95 -3.48 6.71 -4.10
C LYS A 95 -2.02 6.37 -3.84
N CYS A 96 -1.81 5.28 -3.13
CA CYS A 96 -0.51 4.65 -2.88
C CYS A 96 -0.53 3.24 -3.51
N ILE A 97 0.59 2.87 -4.13
CA ILE A 97 0.74 1.58 -4.81
C ILE A 97 1.96 0.87 -4.24
N PHE A 98 1.77 -0.33 -3.72
CA PHE A 98 2.83 -1.20 -3.21
C PHE A 98 2.87 -2.46 -4.07
N ARG A 99 4.05 -2.80 -4.61
CA ARG A 99 4.30 -3.98 -5.44
C ARG A 99 5.75 -4.44 -5.34
N GLY A 100 5.98 -5.75 -5.45
CA GLY A 100 7.32 -6.34 -5.47
C GLY A 100 7.86 -6.72 -4.09
N GLY A 101 8.99 -7.44 -4.04
CA GLY A 101 9.49 -8.12 -2.84
C GLY A 101 9.73 -7.23 -1.62
N SER A 102 10.09 -5.96 -1.80
CA SER A 102 10.29 -5.01 -0.67
C SER A 102 8.99 -4.43 -0.11
N SER A 103 7.85 -4.63 -0.77
CA SER A 103 6.58 -4.00 -0.38
C SER A 103 6.05 -4.49 0.96
N ASN A 104 6.28 -5.76 1.29
CA ASN A 104 5.91 -6.30 2.59
C ASN A 104 6.62 -5.54 3.72
N GLN A 105 7.95 -5.41 3.61
CA GLN A 105 8.76 -4.72 4.61
C GLN A 105 8.41 -3.22 4.72
N ILE A 106 8.19 -2.56 3.57
CA ILE A 106 7.74 -1.15 3.56
C ILE A 106 6.42 -1.00 4.30
N LEU A 107 5.43 -1.88 4.03
CA LEU A 107 4.13 -1.82 4.68
C LEU A 107 4.21 -2.18 6.17
N ALA A 108 5.06 -3.13 6.57
CA ALA A 108 5.32 -3.44 7.97
C ALA A 108 5.88 -2.23 8.72
N ASN A 109 6.80 -1.48 8.09
CA ASN A 109 7.35 -0.24 8.64
C ASN A 109 6.31 0.88 8.71
N ILE A 110 5.49 1.04 7.67
CA ILE A 110 4.41 2.05 7.64
C ILE A 110 3.40 1.78 8.75
N LEU A 111 2.98 0.52 8.90
CA LEU A 111 1.96 0.09 9.85
C LEU A 111 2.50 -0.14 11.25
N GLU A 112 3.83 -0.10 11.44
CA GLU A 112 4.53 -0.43 12.69
C GLU A 112 4.08 -1.78 13.26
N MET A 113 3.86 -2.75 12.39
CA MET A 113 3.36 -4.07 12.79
C MET A 113 3.91 -5.16 11.88
N GLU A 114 4.73 -6.03 12.46
CA GLU A 114 5.19 -7.24 11.78
C GLU A 114 4.05 -8.25 11.60
N GLY A 115 4.06 -8.98 10.48
CA GLY A 115 3.03 -9.97 10.15
C GLY A 115 1.62 -9.37 9.99
N TRP A 116 1.50 -8.07 9.72
CA TRP A 116 0.22 -7.39 9.48
C TRP A 116 -0.59 -8.05 8.35
N GLU A 117 0.11 -8.64 7.39
CA GLU A 117 -0.39 -9.27 6.18
C GLU A 117 -0.94 -10.68 6.40
N THR A 118 -0.59 -11.33 7.52
CA THR A 118 -0.92 -12.74 7.77
C THR A 118 -1.90 -12.87 8.93
N LYS A 119 -2.83 -13.82 8.78
CA LYS A 119 -3.75 -14.26 9.84
C LYS A 119 -3.68 -15.77 10.00
N PHE A 120 -3.37 -16.20 11.21
CA PHE A 120 -3.28 -17.59 11.59
C PHE A 120 -4.63 -18.12 12.09
N TYR A 121 -4.87 -19.40 11.83
CA TYR A 121 -6.01 -20.15 12.32
C TYR A 121 -5.55 -21.44 12.99
N ASP A 122 -6.43 -21.99 13.80
CA ASP A 122 -6.29 -23.36 14.30
C ASP A 122 -6.14 -24.33 13.12
N GLN A 123 -5.39 -25.43 13.31
CA GLN A 123 -5.07 -26.43 12.28
C GLN A 123 -3.93 -26.05 11.33
N ARG A 124 -2.99 -25.21 11.77
CA ARG A 124 -1.80 -24.81 10.99
C ARG A 124 -2.14 -24.15 9.65
N GLN A 125 -3.28 -23.47 9.57
CA GLN A 125 -3.69 -22.73 8.38
C GLN A 125 -3.39 -21.25 8.57
N CYS A 126 -2.90 -20.59 7.53
CA CYS A 126 -2.80 -19.14 7.50
C CYS A 126 -3.31 -18.56 6.18
N THR A 127 -3.94 -17.40 6.25
CA THR A 127 -4.33 -16.61 5.08
C THR A 127 -3.50 -15.34 5.10
N TYR A 128 -2.89 -15.00 3.97
CA TYR A 128 -1.96 -13.88 3.84
C TYR A 128 -2.28 -12.99 2.65
N VAL A 129 -1.81 -11.75 2.69
CA VAL A 129 -1.88 -10.80 1.56
C VAL A 129 -0.75 -11.07 0.57
N VAL A 130 -1.10 -11.16 -0.72
CA VAL A 130 -0.15 -11.40 -1.81
C VAL A 130 0.41 -10.06 -2.32
N LEU A 131 1.71 -9.83 -2.11
CA LEU A 131 2.43 -8.58 -2.44
C LEU A 131 3.55 -8.75 -3.47
N CYS A 132 3.85 -10.00 -3.82
CA CYS A 132 4.74 -10.38 -4.90
C CYS A 132 4.11 -11.61 -5.55
N ASP A 133 4.08 -11.63 -6.89
CA ASP A 133 3.87 -12.88 -7.61
C ASP A 133 5.28 -13.37 -7.95
N ASP A 134 5.70 -14.47 -7.31
CA ASP A 134 6.93 -15.18 -7.68
C ASP A 134 6.79 -15.86 -9.06
N ASP A 135 5.57 -15.92 -9.59
CA ASP A 135 5.23 -16.36 -10.94
C ASP A 135 5.56 -15.30 -12.02
N ASN A 136 6.77 -14.70 -11.99
CA ASN A 136 7.32 -13.97 -13.14
C ASN A 136 7.75 -14.94 -14.27
N ASN A 137 6.96 -15.99 -14.51
CA ASN A 137 6.87 -16.71 -15.78
C ASN A 137 5.55 -16.38 -16.47
N ILE A 138 5.07 -15.13 -16.35
CA ILE A 138 4.26 -14.59 -17.44
C ILE A 138 5.28 -14.12 -18.47
N GLU A 139 5.74 -15.09 -19.27
CA GLU A 139 6.10 -14.81 -20.64
C GLU A 139 4.98 -13.95 -21.23
N ASP A 140 5.39 -12.88 -21.88
CA ASP A 140 4.55 -12.08 -22.76
C ASP A 140 4.10 -13.00 -23.91
N GLY A 141 3.07 -13.80 -23.68
CA GLY A 141 2.73 -14.91 -24.57
C GLY A 141 1.78 -15.91 -23.94
N ASP A 142 0.52 -15.51 -23.77
CA ASP A 142 -0.63 -16.36 -24.09
C ASP A 142 -1.89 -15.52 -23.98
N GLU A 143 -2.20 -14.85 -25.09
CA GLU A 143 -3.53 -14.34 -25.35
C GLU A 143 -4.50 -15.53 -25.23
N ASN A 144 -5.35 -15.52 -24.20
CA ASN A 144 -6.50 -16.42 -24.15
C ASN A 144 -7.27 -16.24 -25.49
N PRO A 145 -7.62 -17.32 -26.22
CA PRO A 145 -8.28 -17.22 -27.53
C PRO A 145 -9.62 -16.46 -27.48
N ILE A 146 -10.17 -16.23 -26.28
CA ILE A 146 -11.35 -15.39 -26.06
C ILE A 146 -11.01 -13.88 -26.07
N THR A 147 -9.80 -13.49 -25.66
CA THR A 147 -9.34 -12.08 -25.65
C THR A 147 -8.99 -11.55 -27.04
N ALA A 148 -8.44 -12.38 -27.92
CA ALA A 148 -8.12 -12.00 -29.30
C ALA A 148 -9.37 -11.66 -30.14
N ALA A 149 -10.54 -12.17 -29.75
CA ALA A 149 -11.82 -11.93 -30.42
C ALA A 149 -12.51 -10.61 -30.01
N LEU A 150 -12.00 -9.88 -29.02
CA LEU A 150 -12.63 -8.67 -28.51
C LEU A 150 -12.11 -7.44 -29.26
N THR A 151 -13.02 -6.70 -29.91
CA THR A 151 -12.70 -5.40 -30.53
C THR A 151 -12.08 -4.43 -29.50
N TYR A 152 -11.21 -3.53 -29.96
CA TYR A 152 -10.55 -2.49 -29.15
C TYR A 152 -11.51 -1.72 -28.21
N GLU A 153 -12.75 -1.49 -28.64
CA GLU A 153 -13.82 -0.87 -27.85
C GLU A 153 -14.31 -1.74 -26.68
N THR A 154 -14.30 -3.07 -26.83
CA THR A 154 -14.71 -4.01 -25.78
C THR A 154 -13.62 -4.19 -24.73
N ILE A 155 -12.34 -4.12 -25.13
CA ILE A 155 -11.18 -4.11 -24.23
C ILE A 155 -11.17 -2.84 -23.37
N LYS A 156 -11.53 -1.67 -23.92
CA LYS A 156 -11.74 -0.44 -23.14
C LYS A 156 -12.87 -0.53 -22.11
N LYS A 157 -13.90 -1.34 -22.40
CA LYS A 157 -15.05 -1.57 -21.49
C LYS A 157 -14.73 -2.57 -20.37
N LEU A 158 -13.72 -3.43 -20.53
CA LEU A 158 -13.14 -4.16 -19.39
C LEU A 158 -12.37 -3.16 -18.53
N ARG A 159 -13.03 -2.65 -17.48
CA ARG A 159 -12.38 -1.83 -16.44
C ARG A 159 -11.09 -2.54 -16.02
N LYS A 160 -9.93 -1.94 -16.35
CA LYS A 160 -8.63 -2.39 -15.84
C LYS A 160 -8.79 -2.70 -14.34
N PRO A 161 -8.36 -3.88 -13.87
CA PRO A 161 -8.57 -4.26 -12.49
C PRO A 161 -7.93 -3.19 -11.60
N LYS A 162 -8.70 -2.70 -10.61
CA LYS A 162 -8.22 -1.67 -9.65
C LYS A 162 -6.90 -2.03 -8.95
N CYS A 163 -6.55 -3.31 -8.94
CA CYS A 163 -5.39 -3.91 -8.32
C CYS A 163 -5.05 -5.17 -9.13
N VAL A 164 -3.79 -5.36 -9.48
CA VAL A 164 -3.26 -6.60 -10.06
C VAL A 164 -2.90 -7.57 -8.92
N ARG A 165 -2.78 -8.87 -9.20
CA ARG A 165 -2.20 -9.81 -8.23
C ARG A 165 -0.73 -9.41 -7.96
N GLY A 166 -0.23 -9.68 -6.76
CA GLY A 166 1.08 -9.17 -6.32
C GLY A 166 1.14 -7.66 -6.09
N GLN A 167 0.00 -6.97 -6.00
CA GLN A 167 -0.09 -5.55 -5.72
C GLN A 167 -1.02 -5.31 -4.52
N LEU A 168 -0.70 -4.29 -3.71
CA LEU A 168 -1.62 -3.67 -2.76
C LEU A 168 -1.79 -2.20 -3.11
N VAL A 169 -3.03 -1.79 -3.33
CA VAL A 169 -3.39 -0.40 -3.64
C VAL A 169 -4.16 0.16 -2.45
N VAL A 170 -3.65 1.26 -1.91
CA VAL A 170 -4.33 2.04 -0.86
C VAL A 170 -4.88 3.31 -1.51
N GLU A 171 -6.16 3.58 -1.36
CA GLU A 171 -6.79 4.75 -1.95
C GLU A 171 -7.62 5.49 -0.90
N TRP A 172 -7.41 6.78 -0.73
CA TRP A 172 -8.32 7.62 0.05
C TRP A 172 -9.21 8.41 -0.89
N LYS A 173 -10.51 8.48 -0.57
CA LYS A 173 -11.47 9.27 -1.33
C LYS A 173 -12.39 10.06 -0.41
N LYS A 174 -12.61 11.32 -0.75
CA LYS A 174 -13.73 12.10 -0.23
C LYS A 174 -15.02 11.61 -0.88
N GLN A 175 -15.91 11.00 -0.10
CA GLN A 175 -17.25 10.64 -0.55
C GLN A 175 -18.23 11.77 -0.22
N LYS A 176 -19.10 12.06 -1.19
CA LYS A 176 -20.29 12.87 -0.98
C LYS A 176 -21.48 11.92 -0.87
N ASN A 177 -22.06 11.83 0.32
CA ASN A 177 -23.25 11.03 0.57
C ASN A 177 -24.44 11.97 0.76
N THR A 178 -25.59 11.58 0.22
CA THR A 178 -26.86 12.27 0.43
C THR A 178 -27.77 11.32 1.18
N ASP A 179 -28.30 11.75 2.32
CA ASP A 179 -29.29 10.97 3.06
C ASP A 179 -30.68 11.07 2.40
N PHE A 180 -31.64 10.31 2.91
CA PHE A 180 -33.03 10.34 2.41
C PHE A 180 -33.70 11.70 2.58
N ASN A 181 -33.19 12.54 3.48
CA ASN A 181 -33.68 13.89 3.76
C ASN A 181 -33.02 14.94 2.85
N GLY A 182 -32.11 14.54 1.96
CA GLY A 182 -31.39 15.44 1.06
C GLY A 182 -30.20 16.16 1.71
N ASN A 183 -29.82 15.83 2.95
CA ASN A 183 -28.64 16.40 3.59
C ASN A 183 -27.37 15.81 2.97
N PHE A 184 -26.43 16.69 2.64
CA PHE A 184 -25.14 16.28 2.09
C PHE A 184 -24.12 16.14 3.21
N THR A 185 -23.49 14.97 3.29
CA THR A 185 -22.34 14.73 4.15
C THR A 185 -21.10 14.47 3.31
N HIS A 186 -19.96 15.00 3.77
CA HIS A 186 -18.66 14.73 3.18
C HIS A 186 -17.87 13.84 4.13
N ALA A 187 -17.63 12.58 3.74
CA ALA A 187 -16.90 11.61 4.56
C ALA A 187 -15.72 11.03 3.79
N GLY A 188 -14.53 11.08 4.38
CA GLY A 188 -13.35 10.42 3.84
C GLY A 188 -13.39 8.91 4.11
N HIS A 189 -12.98 8.14 3.12
CA HIS A 189 -12.81 6.69 3.26
C HIS A 189 -11.47 6.27 2.67
N ILE A 190 -10.76 5.40 3.40
CA ILE A 190 -9.60 4.67 2.91
C ILE A 190 -10.02 3.29 2.42
N TYR A 191 -9.49 2.90 1.27
CA TYR A 191 -9.73 1.63 0.60
C TYR A 191 -8.43 0.87 0.47
N PHE A 192 -8.45 -0.39 0.88
CA PHE A 192 -7.37 -1.34 0.59
C PHE A 192 -7.87 -2.31 -0.47
N HIS A 193 -7.14 -2.39 -1.58
CA HIS A 193 -7.36 -3.39 -2.61
C HIS A 193 -6.14 -4.29 -2.66
N PHE A 194 -6.34 -5.59 -2.49
CA PHE A 194 -5.26 -6.58 -2.49
C PHE A 194 -5.79 -7.97 -2.86
N TYR A 195 -4.90 -8.92 -3.08
CA TYR A 195 -5.23 -10.33 -3.22
C TYR A 195 -4.83 -11.09 -1.96
N ASN A 196 -5.62 -12.09 -1.57
CA ASN A 196 -5.26 -13.02 -0.51
C ASN A 196 -5.07 -14.45 -1.03
N SER A 197 -4.22 -15.20 -0.33
CA SER A 197 -3.95 -16.61 -0.56
C SER A 197 -3.87 -17.35 0.78
N GLN A 198 -3.94 -18.68 0.75
CA GLN A 198 -3.91 -19.52 1.94
C GLN A 198 -2.76 -20.53 1.84
N ALA A 199 -2.11 -20.81 2.96
CA ALA A 199 -1.08 -21.84 3.08
C ALA A 199 -1.29 -22.69 4.33
N MET A 200 -0.76 -23.91 4.27
CA MET A 200 -0.58 -24.79 5.42
C MET A 200 0.84 -24.57 5.96
N ILE A 201 0.97 -24.43 7.28
CA ILE A 201 2.25 -24.31 7.97
C ILE A 201 2.70 -25.72 8.32
N GLU A 202 3.88 -26.12 7.82
CA GLU A 202 4.50 -27.41 8.12
C GLU A 202 5.00 -27.50 9.56
#